data_AF-A0A7X7NSG8-F1
#
_entry.id   AF-A0A7X7NSG8-F1
#
_cell.length_a   1.000
_cell.length_b   1.000
_cell.length_c   1.000
_cell.angle_alpha   90.00
_cell.angle_beta   90.00
_cell.angle_gamma   90.00
#
_symmetry.space_group_name_H-M   'P 1'
#
loop_
_entity.id
_entity.type
_entity.pdbx_description
1 polymer ?
#
loop_
_entity_poly.entity_id
_entity_poly.type
_entity_poly.pdbx_seq_one_letter_code
_entity_poly.pdbx_strand_id
1 'polypeptide(L)'
;VPVSVQLDHASDLDLIERIVEAGADAVLVDGSKQGYDGNLALILQARERLAGRDVVLEAELGRIEGNEDVATLITSDAGELTDPAQAAEFVERTGVDLLAVSVGNVHGTYVGDPVLDHDRLDAVAAAVDVPLVLHGASGLPADTIRRTVASGVGKINVNTELRRAVLQHLATAAPVALDGGANLEKVLSGWADVARQQVLQVMRAFTA
;
A
#
# COMPACT_ATOMS: atom_id res chain seq x y z
N VAL A 1 3.46 10.30 18.47
CA VAL A 1 3.04 8.95 18.06
C VAL A 1 4.24 8.25 17.44
N PRO A 2 4.36 6.91 17.49
CA PRO A 2 5.37 6.20 16.71
C PRO A 2 5.22 6.49 15.22
N VAL A 3 6.33 6.58 14.50
CA VAL A 3 6.39 6.84 13.05
C VAL A 3 7.42 5.90 12.44
N SER A 4 7.13 5.36 11.26
CA SER A 4 8.01 4.51 10.47
C SER A 4 8.08 5.06 9.05
N VAL A 5 9.25 4.96 8.42
CA VAL A 5 9.50 5.30 7.03
C VAL A 5 9.71 4.02 6.23
N GLN A 6 8.82 3.80 5.26
CA GLN A 6 8.85 2.61 4.40
C GLN A 6 9.19 2.98 2.95
N LEU A 7 10.10 2.24 2.33
CA LEU A 7 10.24 2.21 0.87
C LEU A 7 9.10 1.37 0.29
N ASP A 8 8.23 1.99 -0.50
CA ASP A 8 7.12 1.30 -1.15
C ASP A 8 7.53 0.76 -2.52
N HIS A 9 7.07 -0.46 -2.83
CA HIS A 9 7.23 -1.16 -4.12
C HIS A 9 8.63 -1.08 -4.77
N ALA A 10 9.62 -1.82 -4.24
CA ALA A 10 10.96 -1.89 -4.82
C ALA A 10 11.36 -3.30 -5.24
N SER A 11 11.92 -3.42 -6.45
CA SER A 11 12.52 -4.68 -6.96
C SER A 11 14.03 -4.59 -7.22
N ASP A 12 14.59 -3.38 -7.13
CA ASP A 12 16.03 -3.13 -7.25
C ASP A 12 16.70 -3.30 -5.88
N LEU A 13 17.48 -4.36 -5.72
CA LEU A 13 18.20 -4.68 -4.49
C LEU A 13 19.22 -3.60 -4.08
N ASP A 14 19.85 -2.93 -5.04
CA ASP A 14 20.83 -1.87 -4.75
C ASP A 14 20.10 -0.59 -4.29
N LEU A 15 18.89 -0.33 -4.78
CA LEU A 15 18.03 0.73 -4.25
C LEU A 15 17.58 0.41 -2.81
N ILE A 16 17.08 -0.81 -2.58
CA ILE A 16 16.63 -1.26 -1.27
C ILE A 16 17.75 -1.08 -0.23
N GLU A 17 18.95 -1.58 -0.52
CA GLU A 17 20.11 -1.49 0.38
C GLU A 17 20.48 -0.03 0.70
N ARG A 18 20.54 0.84 -0.32
CA ARG A 18 20.82 2.27 -0.12
C ARG A 18 19.78 2.99 0.73
N ILE A 19 18.50 2.64 0.58
CA ILE A 19 17.43 3.29 1.35
C ILE A 19 17.42 2.81 2.80
N VAL A 20 17.74 1.53 3.05
CA VAL A 20 17.95 1.04 4.42
C VAL A 20 19.18 1.71 5.04
N GLU A 21 20.27 1.89 4.30
CA GLU A 21 21.45 2.66 4.76
C GLU A 21 21.14 4.12 5.07
N ALA A 22 20.19 4.72 4.35
CA ALA A 22 19.71 6.07 4.61
C ALA A 22 18.79 6.18 5.84
N GLY A 23 18.40 5.04 6.45
CA GLY A 23 17.63 4.98 7.69
C GLY A 23 16.15 4.67 7.51
N ALA A 24 15.75 3.97 6.44
CA ALA A 24 14.39 3.44 6.35
C ALA A 24 14.15 2.32 7.40
N ASP A 25 12.97 2.33 8.02
CA ASP A 25 12.56 1.37 9.04
C ASP A 25 11.95 0.10 8.42
N ALA A 26 11.39 0.22 7.20
CA ALA A 26 10.75 -0.86 6.47
C ALA A 26 10.99 -0.77 4.97
N VAL A 27 10.93 -1.89 4.26
CA VAL A 27 10.95 -1.94 2.80
C VAL A 27 9.95 -2.98 2.27
N LEU A 28 9.16 -2.61 1.27
CA LEU A 28 8.38 -3.55 0.47
C LEU A 28 9.23 -4.05 -0.70
N VAL A 29 9.66 -5.31 -0.61
CA VAL A 29 10.38 -6.01 -1.67
C VAL A 29 9.34 -6.63 -2.61
N ASP A 30 9.13 -6.00 -3.75
CA ASP A 30 8.05 -6.35 -4.68
C ASP A 30 8.57 -7.13 -5.89
N GLY A 31 8.49 -8.47 -5.78
CA GLY A 31 8.69 -9.38 -6.89
C GLY A 31 7.39 -9.92 -7.50
N SER A 32 6.21 -9.36 -7.18
CA SER A 32 4.91 -9.95 -7.52
C SER A 32 4.72 -10.14 -9.04
N LYS A 33 5.35 -9.29 -9.84
CA LYS A 33 5.34 -9.36 -11.32
C LYS A 33 6.25 -10.44 -11.91
N GLN A 34 7.07 -11.10 -11.10
CA GLN A 34 8.04 -12.12 -11.53
C GLN A 34 7.51 -13.56 -11.38
N GLY A 35 6.25 -13.72 -10.95
CA GLY A 35 5.68 -15.00 -10.56
C GLY A 35 6.24 -15.50 -9.23
N TYR A 36 5.67 -16.60 -8.71
CA TYR A 36 5.96 -17.10 -7.35
C TYR A 36 7.46 -17.33 -7.09
N ASP A 37 8.12 -18.12 -7.95
CA ASP A 37 9.53 -18.50 -7.74
C ASP A 37 10.48 -17.29 -7.88
N GLY A 38 10.19 -16.37 -8.80
CA GLY A 38 10.98 -15.15 -8.98
C GLY A 38 10.83 -14.20 -7.79
N ASN A 39 9.60 -14.04 -7.31
CA ASN A 39 9.30 -13.23 -6.12
C ASN A 39 10.01 -13.77 -4.89
N LEU A 40 9.90 -15.07 -4.66
CA LEU A 40 10.56 -15.76 -3.58
C LEU A 40 12.09 -15.58 -3.64
N ALA A 41 12.69 -15.78 -4.82
CA ALA A 41 14.14 -15.61 -5.00
C ALA A 41 14.60 -14.18 -4.71
N LEU A 42 13.83 -13.16 -5.14
CA LEU A 42 14.14 -11.76 -4.89
C LEU A 42 14.14 -11.45 -3.39
N ILE A 43 13.11 -11.90 -2.66
CA ILE A 43 12.97 -11.62 -1.22
C ILE A 43 14.07 -12.32 -0.43
N LEU A 44 14.42 -13.56 -0.78
CA LEU A 44 15.53 -14.27 -0.17
C LEU A 44 16.87 -13.54 -0.37
N GLN A 45 17.10 -12.97 -1.55
CA GLN A 45 18.29 -12.15 -1.80
C GLN A 45 18.27 -10.84 -1.01
N ALA A 46 17.11 -10.19 -0.89
CA ALA A 46 16.96 -8.99 -0.06
C ALA A 46 17.22 -9.31 1.42
N ARG A 47 16.66 -10.41 1.95
CA ARG A 47 16.92 -10.93 3.29
C ARG A 47 18.42 -11.15 3.53
N GLU A 48 19.12 -11.76 2.58
CA GLU A 48 20.57 -11.99 2.68
C GLU A 48 21.36 -10.66 2.73
N ARG A 49 21.06 -9.71 1.84
CA ARG A 49 21.74 -8.40 1.81
C ARG A 49 21.48 -7.56 3.05
N LEU A 50 20.29 -7.69 3.62
CA LEU A 50 19.86 -6.93 4.80
C LEU A 50 20.09 -7.71 6.10
N ALA A 51 20.79 -8.85 6.05
CA ALA A 51 21.06 -9.66 7.22
C ALA A 51 21.75 -8.86 8.33
N GLY A 52 21.20 -8.94 9.55
CA GLY A 52 21.71 -8.22 10.72
C GLY A 52 21.31 -6.74 10.79
N ARG A 53 20.55 -6.22 9.81
CA ARG A 53 19.93 -4.89 9.88
C ARG A 53 18.57 -5.01 10.58
N ASP A 54 18.25 -4.01 11.40
CA ASP A 54 16.95 -3.89 12.06
C ASP A 54 15.97 -3.17 11.10
N VAL A 55 15.42 -3.93 10.15
CA VAL A 55 14.49 -3.42 9.12
C VAL A 55 13.37 -4.43 8.89
N VAL A 56 12.14 -3.93 8.81
CA VAL A 56 10.95 -4.74 8.50
C VAL A 56 10.91 -5.03 7.00
N LEU A 57 10.76 -6.30 6.63
CA LEU A 57 10.53 -6.68 5.23
C LEU A 57 9.07 -7.00 4.99
N GLU A 58 8.46 -6.20 4.12
CA GLU A 58 7.16 -6.48 3.53
C GLU A 58 7.34 -7.13 2.16
N ALA A 59 6.43 -8.04 1.80
CA ALA A 59 6.36 -8.60 0.46
C ALA A 59 4.91 -8.62 -0.04
N GLU A 60 4.73 -8.62 -1.37
CA GLU A 60 3.42 -8.77 -2.00
C GLU A 60 3.30 -10.15 -2.64
N LEU A 61 2.19 -10.87 -2.38
CA LEU A 61 1.89 -12.16 -2.99
C LEU A 61 0.53 -12.13 -3.70
N GLY A 62 0.50 -12.73 -4.89
CA GLY A 62 -0.57 -12.52 -5.86
C GLY A 62 -0.22 -11.34 -6.76
N ARG A 63 -1.22 -10.75 -7.41
CA ARG A 63 -1.04 -9.57 -8.25
C ARG A 63 -2.17 -8.58 -8.00
N ILE A 64 -1.83 -7.42 -7.48
CA ILE A 64 -2.75 -6.30 -7.28
C ILE A 64 -2.76 -5.52 -8.60
N GLU A 65 -3.92 -5.45 -9.26
CA GLU A 65 -4.00 -4.75 -10.54
C GLU A 65 -3.88 -3.24 -10.33
N GLY A 66 -3.22 -2.58 -11.29
CA GLY A 66 -3.05 -1.14 -11.34
C GLY A 66 -1.66 -0.61 -11.09
N ASN A 67 -1.63 0.68 -10.77
CA ASN A 67 -0.40 1.40 -10.54
C ASN A 67 -0.60 2.39 -9.40
N GLU A 68 0.09 2.14 -8.29
CA GLU A 68 0.06 2.98 -7.08
C GLU A 68 0.33 4.46 -7.41
N ASP A 69 1.22 4.73 -8.37
CA ASP A 69 1.63 6.08 -8.79
C ASP A 69 0.80 6.67 -9.94
N VAL A 70 0.03 5.86 -10.67
CA VAL A 70 -0.80 6.32 -11.80
C VAL A 70 -2.25 5.92 -11.57
N ALA A 71 -3.06 6.89 -11.13
CA ALA A 71 -4.48 6.69 -10.84
C ALA A 71 -5.33 6.60 -12.13
N THR A 72 -5.19 5.50 -12.88
CA THR A 72 -6.09 5.16 -14.00
C THR A 72 -7.35 4.45 -13.52
N LEU A 73 -8.41 4.50 -14.34
CA LEU A 73 -9.60 3.66 -14.13
C LEU A 73 -9.23 2.21 -14.43
N ILE A 74 -9.53 1.31 -13.50
CA ILE A 74 -9.23 -0.10 -13.63
C ILE A 74 -10.52 -0.90 -13.58
N THR A 75 -10.81 -1.60 -14.68
CA THR A 75 -11.81 -2.65 -14.69
C THR A 75 -11.26 -3.81 -13.87
N SER A 76 -12.00 -4.26 -12.87
CA SER A 76 -11.64 -5.38 -12.00
C SER A 76 -11.69 -6.72 -12.77
N ASP A 77 -10.82 -6.89 -13.75
CA ASP A 77 -10.40 -8.24 -14.09
C ASP A 77 -9.58 -8.69 -12.90
N ALA A 78 -10.09 -9.68 -12.16
CA ALA A 78 -9.45 -10.17 -10.95
C ALA A 78 -8.00 -10.54 -11.30
N GLY A 79 -7.05 -9.77 -10.80
CA GLY A 79 -5.65 -10.15 -10.82
C GLY A 79 -5.46 -11.51 -10.15
N GLU A 80 -4.23 -12.03 -10.18
CA GLU A 80 -3.94 -13.30 -9.50
C GLU A 80 -4.17 -13.15 -8.00
N LEU A 81 -5.31 -13.66 -7.51
CA LEU A 81 -5.69 -13.58 -6.10
C LEU A 81 -4.77 -14.45 -5.26
N THR A 82 -4.43 -13.99 -4.06
CA THR A 82 -3.53 -14.71 -3.15
C THR A 82 -4.16 -16.03 -2.72
N ASP A 83 -3.46 -17.14 -2.93
CA ASP A 83 -3.84 -18.45 -2.39
C ASP A 83 -3.36 -18.62 -0.94
N PRO A 84 -4.22 -19.03 0.02
CA PRO A 84 -3.82 -19.19 1.41
C PRO A 84 -2.69 -20.19 1.66
N ALA A 85 -2.64 -21.31 0.91
CA ALA A 85 -1.59 -22.31 1.09
C ALA A 85 -0.26 -21.80 0.54
N GLN A 86 -0.28 -21.10 -0.61
CA GLN A 86 0.90 -20.40 -1.12
C GLN A 86 1.38 -19.30 -0.16
N ALA A 87 0.47 -18.55 0.46
CA ALA A 87 0.83 -17.53 1.44
C ALA A 87 1.57 -18.11 2.65
N ALA A 88 1.06 -19.21 3.21
CA ALA A 88 1.72 -19.92 4.32
C ALA A 88 3.13 -20.36 3.94
N GLU A 89 3.28 -21.06 2.81
CA GLU A 89 4.59 -21.51 2.32
C GLU A 89 5.53 -20.32 2.06
N PHE A 90 5.02 -19.26 1.45
CA PHE A 90 5.81 -18.08 1.10
C PHE A 90 6.34 -17.37 2.33
N VAL A 91 5.50 -17.16 3.35
CA VAL A 91 5.92 -16.56 4.64
C VAL A 91 6.92 -17.45 5.34
N GLU A 92 6.69 -18.77 5.41
CA GLU A 92 7.64 -19.71 6.01
C GLU A 92 9.02 -19.65 5.35
N ARG A 93 9.05 -19.64 4.01
CA ARG A 93 10.30 -19.69 3.25
C ARG A 93 11.05 -18.37 3.23
N THR A 94 10.34 -17.25 3.11
CA THR A 94 10.95 -15.91 3.05
C THR A 94 11.25 -15.32 4.42
N GLY A 95 10.47 -15.73 5.42
CA GLY A 95 10.45 -15.16 6.75
C GLY A 95 9.99 -13.71 6.80
N VAL A 96 9.31 -13.16 5.77
CA VAL A 96 8.83 -11.74 5.73
C VAL A 96 8.08 -11.34 7.00
N ASP A 97 8.16 -10.06 7.35
CA ASP A 97 7.55 -9.52 8.57
C ASP A 97 6.11 -9.05 8.35
N LEU A 98 5.77 -8.72 7.10
CA LEU A 98 4.45 -8.25 6.64
C LEU A 98 4.14 -8.87 5.27
N LEU A 99 2.87 -9.19 5.02
CA LEU A 99 2.43 -9.76 3.74
C LEU A 99 1.29 -8.95 3.11
N ALA A 100 1.56 -8.28 1.99
CA ALA A 100 0.55 -7.68 1.14
C ALA A 100 -0.16 -8.74 0.28
N VAL A 101 -1.48 -8.68 0.27
CA VAL A 101 -2.35 -9.68 -0.37
C VAL A 101 -3.24 -9.07 -1.45
N SER A 102 -3.50 -9.85 -2.49
CA SER A 102 -4.47 -9.58 -3.54
C SER A 102 -5.77 -10.33 -3.25
N VAL A 103 -6.79 -9.60 -2.81
CA VAL A 103 -8.12 -10.11 -2.46
C VAL A 103 -9.22 -9.37 -3.22
N GLY A 104 -8.91 -8.89 -4.43
CA GLY A 104 -9.82 -8.07 -5.24
C GLY A 104 -9.63 -6.56 -5.07
N ASN A 105 -8.67 -6.16 -4.23
CA ASN A 105 -8.19 -4.78 -4.15
C ASN A 105 -7.37 -4.39 -5.40
N VAL A 106 -7.38 -3.10 -5.74
CA VAL A 106 -6.64 -2.54 -6.89
C VAL A 106 -5.94 -1.25 -6.49
N HIS A 107 -4.82 -0.94 -7.12
CA HIS A 107 -4.19 0.38 -7.03
C HIS A 107 -4.93 1.37 -7.94
N GLY A 108 -5.20 2.58 -7.44
CA GLY A 108 -5.86 3.64 -8.21
C GLY A 108 -7.34 3.83 -7.86
N THR A 109 -8.19 3.99 -8.87
CA THR A 109 -9.62 4.26 -8.68
C THR A 109 -10.45 3.06 -9.12
N TYR A 110 -11.25 2.53 -8.21
CA TYR A 110 -12.22 1.46 -8.50
C TYR A 110 -13.26 1.93 -9.53
N VAL A 111 -13.54 1.08 -10.52
CA VAL A 111 -14.70 1.23 -11.40
C VAL A 111 -15.88 0.49 -10.78
N GLY A 112 -16.85 1.23 -10.25
CA GLY A 112 -17.98 0.67 -9.50
C GLY A 112 -17.64 0.44 -8.03
N ASP A 113 -18.46 -0.37 -7.34
CA ASP A 113 -18.25 -0.66 -5.93
C ASP A 113 -17.08 -1.64 -5.74
N PRO A 114 -16.11 -1.34 -4.85
CA PRO A 114 -15.02 -2.27 -4.55
C PRO A 114 -15.58 -3.55 -3.92
N VAL A 115 -15.21 -4.71 -4.48
CA VAL A 115 -15.60 -6.02 -3.94
C VAL A 115 -14.34 -6.75 -3.48
N LEU A 116 -14.15 -6.79 -2.17
CA LEU A 116 -13.07 -7.58 -1.55
C LEU A 116 -13.57 -9.00 -1.24
N ASP A 117 -12.74 -9.99 -1.55
CA ASP A 117 -12.93 -11.39 -1.18
C ASP A 117 -12.56 -11.57 0.30
N HIS A 118 -13.51 -11.26 1.18
CA HIS A 118 -13.33 -11.35 2.63
C HIS A 118 -13.10 -12.78 3.12
N ASP A 119 -13.72 -13.78 2.48
CA ASP A 119 -13.53 -15.19 2.85
C ASP A 119 -12.09 -15.62 2.57
N ARG A 120 -11.51 -15.18 1.45
CA ARG A 120 -10.09 -15.37 1.16
C ARG A 120 -9.19 -14.62 2.14
N LEU A 121 -9.50 -13.37 2.45
CA LEU A 121 -8.73 -12.59 3.43
C LEU A 121 -8.68 -13.30 4.78
N ASP A 122 -9.84 -13.77 5.26
CA ASP A 122 -9.97 -14.55 6.50
C ASP A 122 -9.17 -15.86 6.43
N ALA A 123 -9.19 -16.54 5.28
CA ALA A 123 -8.43 -17.78 5.07
C ALA A 123 -6.91 -17.55 5.02
N VAL A 124 -6.42 -16.48 4.38
CA VAL A 124 -4.99 -16.14 4.35
C VAL A 124 -4.52 -15.75 5.75
N ALA A 125 -5.30 -14.93 6.47
CA ALA A 125 -4.97 -14.52 7.83
C ALA A 125 -4.89 -15.70 8.82
N ALA A 126 -5.70 -16.74 8.61
CA ALA A 126 -5.63 -17.96 9.40
C ALA A 126 -4.42 -18.86 9.05
N ALA A 127 -3.80 -18.64 7.88
CA ALA A 127 -2.72 -19.47 7.35
C ALA A 127 -1.31 -18.90 7.61
N VAL A 128 -1.21 -17.62 8.00
CA VAL A 128 0.07 -16.93 8.25
C VAL A 128 0.10 -16.30 9.63
N ASP A 129 1.29 -16.23 10.23
CA ASP A 129 1.50 -15.65 11.56
C ASP A 129 1.95 -14.18 11.53
N VAL A 130 1.94 -13.55 10.35
CA VAL A 130 2.38 -12.17 10.14
C VAL A 130 1.19 -11.25 9.84
N PRO A 131 1.24 -9.96 10.23
CA PRO A 131 0.17 -9.02 9.89
C PRO A 131 0.00 -8.90 8.36
N LEU A 132 -1.26 -8.88 7.92
CA LEU A 132 -1.56 -8.67 6.51
C LEU A 132 -1.54 -7.18 6.16
N VAL A 133 -1.23 -6.91 4.89
CA VAL A 133 -1.22 -5.56 4.31
C VAL A 133 -2.24 -5.49 3.19
N LEU A 134 -3.07 -4.44 3.21
CA LEU A 134 -4.04 -4.17 2.15
C LEU A 134 -3.62 -2.93 1.37
N HIS A 135 -3.07 -3.15 0.17
CA HIS A 135 -2.84 -2.06 -0.78
C HIS A 135 -4.13 -1.62 -1.45
N GLY A 136 -4.11 -0.45 -2.09
CA GLY A 136 -5.28 0.01 -2.84
C GLY A 136 -6.48 0.33 -1.95
N ALA A 137 -6.25 0.78 -0.71
CA ALA A 137 -7.33 1.10 0.23
C ALA A 137 -8.01 2.45 -0.06
N SER A 138 -7.50 3.22 -1.03
CA SER A 138 -8.08 4.50 -1.43
C SER A 138 -9.50 4.33 -1.96
N GLY A 139 -10.45 5.10 -1.40
CA GLY A 139 -11.85 5.03 -1.80
C GLY A 139 -12.64 3.85 -1.24
N LEU A 140 -12.05 2.97 -0.43
CA LEU A 140 -12.80 1.93 0.27
C LEU A 140 -13.75 2.55 1.32
N PRO A 141 -15.01 2.07 1.44
CA PRO A 141 -15.90 2.48 2.50
C PRO A 141 -15.30 2.20 3.89
N ALA A 142 -15.59 3.05 4.87
CA ALA A 142 -15.06 2.90 6.23
C ALA A 142 -15.41 1.54 6.87
N ASP A 143 -16.60 1.00 6.59
CA ASP A 143 -17.00 -0.33 7.08
C ASP A 143 -16.20 -1.46 6.45
N THR A 144 -15.79 -1.30 5.18
CA THR A 144 -14.89 -2.23 4.49
C THR A 144 -13.51 -2.22 5.14
N ILE A 145 -12.96 -1.04 5.44
CA ILE A 145 -11.66 -0.90 6.14
C ILE A 145 -11.73 -1.55 7.53
N ARG A 146 -12.80 -1.30 8.30
CA ARG A 146 -12.97 -1.95 9.62
C ARG A 146 -13.04 -3.47 9.52
N ARG A 147 -13.75 -3.98 8.50
CA ARG A 147 -13.85 -5.43 8.29
C ARG A 147 -12.48 -6.05 8.01
N THR A 148 -11.62 -5.40 7.23
CA THR A 148 -10.29 -5.95 6.91
C THR A 148 -9.38 -5.96 8.14
N VAL A 149 -9.46 -4.97 9.02
CA VAL A 149 -8.77 -4.97 10.32
C VAL A 149 -9.20 -6.16 11.17
N ALA A 150 -10.51 -6.44 11.24
CA ALA A 150 -11.03 -7.60 11.97
C ALA A 150 -10.54 -8.95 11.40
N SER A 151 -10.16 -8.98 10.13
CA SER A 151 -9.59 -10.13 9.43
C SER A 151 -8.06 -10.24 9.58
N GLY A 152 -7.40 -9.40 10.37
CA GLY A 152 -5.94 -9.49 10.60
C GLY A 152 -5.09 -8.54 9.75
N VAL A 153 -5.69 -7.58 9.04
CA VAL A 153 -4.94 -6.52 8.36
C VAL A 153 -4.34 -5.55 9.39
N GLY A 154 -3.01 -5.49 9.43
CA GLY A 154 -2.23 -4.60 10.30
C GLY A 154 -1.72 -3.33 9.62
N LYS A 155 -1.77 -3.25 8.29
CA LYS A 155 -1.35 -2.08 7.50
C LYS A 155 -2.26 -1.87 6.28
N ILE A 156 -2.55 -0.62 5.95
CA ILE A 156 -3.26 -0.22 4.72
C ILE A 156 -2.44 0.83 3.97
N ASN A 157 -2.45 0.79 2.64
CA ASN A 157 -1.82 1.82 1.80
C ASN A 157 -2.90 2.74 1.22
N VAL A 158 -2.69 4.05 1.38
CA VAL A 158 -3.57 5.10 0.87
C VAL A 158 -2.74 6.16 0.16
N ASN A 159 -3.08 6.44 -1.10
CA ASN A 159 -2.34 7.37 -1.93
C ASN A 159 -3.26 8.15 -2.89
N THR A 160 -4.05 7.44 -3.71
CA THR A 160 -4.87 8.05 -4.76
C THR A 160 -5.84 9.11 -4.24
N GLU A 161 -6.57 8.83 -3.15
CA GLU A 161 -7.53 9.80 -2.61
C GLU A 161 -6.87 11.04 -2.01
N LEU A 162 -5.69 10.86 -1.40
CA LEU A 162 -4.88 11.94 -0.85
C LEU A 162 -4.41 12.86 -1.97
N ARG A 163 -3.79 12.28 -3.02
CA ARG A 163 -3.32 13.04 -4.20
C ARG A 163 -4.47 13.75 -4.89
N ARG A 164 -5.60 13.06 -5.10
CA ARG A 164 -6.79 13.65 -5.73
C ARG A 164 -7.34 14.83 -4.94
N ALA A 165 -7.46 14.71 -3.61
CA ALA A 165 -7.95 15.79 -2.76
C ALA A 165 -7.05 17.03 -2.82
N VAL A 166 -5.72 16.82 -2.73
CA VAL A 166 -4.75 17.92 -2.85
C VAL A 166 -4.79 18.56 -4.24
N LEU A 167 -4.79 17.76 -5.31
CA LEU A 167 -4.85 18.28 -6.68
C LEU A 167 -6.15 19.04 -6.95
N GLN A 168 -7.29 18.59 -6.44
CA GLN A 168 -8.56 19.28 -6.58
C GLN A 168 -8.57 20.63 -5.84
N HIS A 169 -7.97 20.68 -4.64
CA HIS A 169 -7.78 21.92 -3.89
C HIS A 169 -6.95 22.92 -4.69
N LEU A 170 -5.80 22.49 -5.22
CA LEU A 170 -4.91 23.33 -6.01
C LEU A 170 -5.56 23.78 -7.32
N ALA A 171 -6.30 22.91 -8.01
CA ALA A 171 -7.04 23.24 -9.22
C ALA A 171 -8.11 24.32 -8.99
N THR A 172 -8.68 24.36 -7.79
CA THR A 172 -9.66 25.38 -7.39
C THR A 172 -8.97 26.70 -6.98
N ALA A 173 -7.84 26.61 -6.28
CA ALA A 173 -7.11 27.78 -5.80
C ALA A 173 -6.31 28.51 -6.91
N ALA A 174 -5.79 27.78 -7.90
CA ALA A 174 -4.87 28.32 -8.89
C ALA A 174 -5.48 29.44 -9.77
N PRO A 175 -6.70 29.33 -10.33
CA PRO A 175 -7.29 30.41 -11.13
C PRO A 175 -7.46 31.71 -10.33
N VAL A 176 -7.95 31.61 -9.08
CA VAL A 176 -8.15 32.76 -8.19
C VAL A 176 -6.82 33.46 -7.88
N ALA A 177 -5.76 32.66 -7.67
CA ALA A 177 -4.43 33.19 -7.41
C ALA A 177 -3.82 33.88 -8.64
N LEU A 178 -4.01 33.32 -9.84
CA LEU A 178 -3.53 33.91 -11.09
C LEU A 178 -4.20 35.26 -11.37
N ASP A 179 -5.53 35.33 -11.21
CA ASP A 179 -6.28 36.58 -11.42
C ASP A 179 -5.95 37.65 -10.36
N GLY A 180 -5.63 37.21 -9.14
CA GLY A 180 -5.29 38.08 -8.01
C GLY A 180 -3.80 38.44 -7.88
N GLY A 181 -2.92 37.93 -8.75
CA GLY A 181 -1.47 38.16 -8.68
C GLY A 181 -0.77 37.52 -7.46
N ALA A 182 -1.33 36.44 -6.92
CA ALA A 182 -0.80 35.77 -5.74
C ALA A 182 0.45 34.92 -6.05
N ASN A 183 1.29 34.70 -5.03
CA ASN A 183 2.49 33.85 -5.13
C ASN A 183 2.17 32.36 -4.94
N LEU A 184 3.15 31.49 -5.21
CA LEU A 184 3.01 30.04 -5.08
C LEU A 184 2.64 29.59 -3.66
N GLU A 185 3.19 30.24 -2.64
CA GLU A 185 2.86 29.95 -1.24
C GLU A 185 1.34 30.05 -0.99
N LYS A 186 0.71 31.09 -1.54
CA LYS A 186 -0.73 31.31 -1.38
C LYS A 186 -1.58 30.31 -2.17
N VAL A 187 -1.09 29.83 -3.32
CA VAL A 187 -1.72 28.72 -4.06
C VAL A 187 -1.66 27.43 -3.26
N LEU A 188 -0.52 27.16 -2.62
CA LEU A 188 -0.31 25.98 -1.81
C LEU A 188 -1.07 26.05 -0.48
N SER A 189 -1.36 27.24 0.06
CA SER A 189 -2.09 27.42 1.31
C SER A 189 -3.28 26.45 1.49
N GLY A 190 -3.31 25.74 2.62
CA GLY A 190 -4.38 24.80 2.95
C GLY A 190 -4.23 23.38 2.36
N TRP A 191 -3.26 23.13 1.47
CA TRP A 191 -3.02 21.78 0.92
C TRP A 191 -2.79 20.74 2.03
N ALA A 192 -2.02 21.12 3.05
CA ALA A 192 -1.68 20.27 4.18
C ALA A 192 -2.91 19.94 5.04
N ASP A 193 -3.85 20.89 5.19
CA ASP A 193 -5.09 20.66 5.94
C ASP A 193 -6.03 19.71 5.20
N VAL A 194 -6.13 19.84 3.87
CA VAL A 194 -6.87 18.91 3.01
C VAL A 194 -6.28 17.50 3.14
N ALA A 195 -4.96 17.38 3.02
CA ALA A 195 -4.25 16.12 3.20
C ALA A 195 -4.53 15.51 4.58
N ARG A 196 -4.39 16.32 5.64
CA ARG A 196 -4.64 15.91 7.02
C ARG A 196 -6.06 15.41 7.23
N GLN A 197 -7.07 16.05 6.65
CA GLN A 197 -8.46 15.62 6.78
C GLN A 197 -8.70 14.24 6.16
N GLN A 198 -8.13 13.98 4.98
CA GLN A 198 -8.22 12.66 4.33
C GLN A 198 -7.55 11.58 5.19
N VAL A 199 -6.32 11.84 5.66
CA VAL A 199 -5.59 10.89 6.52
C VAL A 199 -6.36 10.62 7.82
N LEU A 200 -6.91 11.64 8.47
CA LEU A 200 -7.69 11.46 9.70
C LEU A 200 -8.96 10.63 9.49
N GLN A 201 -9.62 10.74 8.34
CA GLN A 201 -10.80 9.94 8.02
C GLN A 201 -10.43 8.45 7.91
N VAL A 202 -9.35 8.14 7.20
CA VAL A 202 -8.82 6.78 7.06
C VAL A 202 -8.38 6.23 8.40
N MET A 203 -7.59 6.99 9.17
CA MET A 203 -7.11 6.57 10.49
C MET A 203 -8.28 6.22 11.43
N ARG A 204 -9.36 7.01 11.41
CA ARG A 204 -10.57 6.71 12.22
C ARG A 204 -11.27 5.44 11.78
N ALA A 205 -11.23 5.07 10.50
CA ALA A 205 -11.79 3.81 10.04
C ALA A 205 -10.88 2.63 10.45
N PHE A 206 -9.56 2.81 10.36
CA PHE A 206 -8.58 1.75 10.62
C PHE A 206 -8.34 1.47 12.11
N THR A 207 -8.59 2.45 12.99
CA THR A 207 -8.31 2.33 14.45
C THR A 207 -9.56 2.24 15.32
N ALA A 208 -10.75 2.18 14.71
CA ALA A 208 -12.02 2.02 15.42
C ALA A 208 -12.33 0.55 15.71
#